data_AF-A0A9W8B7Z9-F1
#
_entry.id   AF-A0A9W8B7Z9-F1
#
_cell.length_a   1.000
_cell.length_b   1.000
_cell.length_c   1.000
_cell.angle_alpha   90.00
_cell.angle_beta   90.00
_cell.angle_gamma   90.00
#
_symmetry.space_group_name_H-M   'P 1'
#
loop_
_entity.id
_entity.type
_entity.pdbx_description
1 polymer ?
#
loop_
_entity_poly.entity_id
_entity_poly.type
_entity_poly.pdbx_seq_one_letter_code
_entity_poly.pdbx_strand_id
1 'polypeptide(L)'
;MANERIIATGIYYYDVENITESNLMFRETVSEDISYEQNDRRGVGLAYGIYEDADDDEVPLSQGVGHINIQNGRCIVFPNIYQHQVSGFKLADATKPGHRKILAFFFVDPATRIPSTEIVPPQQKDWWADGALSTGPLENLPLLIKDGIMKQVDFPMSLEEAKKIRLELMAERSVSNSEVSETLFNPPFYLCEH
;
A
#
# COMPACT_ATOMS: atom_id res chain seq x y z
N MET A 1 -3.66 -0.53 10.33
CA MET A 1 -4.42 0.02 9.17
C MET A 1 -5.66 0.85 9.54
N ALA A 2 -6.21 0.78 10.76
CA ALA A 2 -7.40 1.55 11.16
C ALA A 2 -7.27 3.09 11.04
N ASN A 3 -6.04 3.60 11.01
CA ASN A 3 -5.74 5.04 11.00
C ASN A 3 -5.98 5.70 9.63
N GLU A 4 -5.95 4.96 8.53
CA GLU A 4 -5.96 5.55 7.17
C GLU A 4 -7.33 5.48 6.48
N ARG A 5 -8.23 4.60 6.96
CA ARG A 5 -9.61 4.44 6.45
C ARG A 5 -9.69 4.24 4.93
N ILE A 6 -8.65 3.64 4.34
CA ILE A 6 -8.59 3.34 2.92
C ILE A 6 -9.52 2.15 2.63
N ILE A 7 -10.50 2.37 1.75
CA ILE A 7 -11.49 1.37 1.33
C ILE A 7 -11.16 0.74 -0.03
N ALA A 8 -10.39 1.44 -0.87
CA ALA A 8 -9.96 0.92 -2.16
C ALA A 8 -8.63 1.55 -2.61
N THR A 9 -7.90 0.82 -3.45
CA THR A 9 -6.68 1.28 -4.10
C THR A 9 -6.88 1.25 -5.61
N GLY A 10 -6.52 2.35 -6.27
CA GLY A 10 -6.44 2.46 -7.73
C GLY A 10 -4.99 2.57 -8.18
N ILE A 11 -4.57 1.79 -9.17
CA ILE A 11 -3.23 1.84 -9.74
C ILE A 11 -3.33 2.02 -11.26
N TYR A 12 -2.65 3.04 -11.77
CA TYR A 12 -2.52 3.30 -13.20
C TYR A 12 -1.07 3.12 -13.65
N TYR A 13 -0.84 2.11 -14.48
CA TYR A 13 0.45 1.79 -15.08
C TYR A 13 0.66 2.62 -16.36
N TYR A 14 1.01 3.89 -16.21
CA TYR A 14 1.00 4.83 -17.34
C TYR A 14 2.20 4.67 -18.29
N ASP A 15 3.29 4.06 -17.83
CA ASP A 15 4.49 3.89 -18.64
C ASP A 15 5.26 2.64 -18.17
N VAL A 16 5.20 1.58 -18.98
CA VAL A 16 5.83 0.29 -18.73
C VAL A 16 6.58 -0.14 -19.98
N GLU A 17 7.90 -0.27 -19.88
CA GLU A 17 8.77 -0.54 -21.02
C GLU A 17 9.93 -1.46 -20.64
N ASN A 18 10.27 -2.38 -21.55
CA ASN A 18 11.43 -3.28 -21.46
C ASN A 18 11.52 -4.07 -20.14
N ILE A 19 10.39 -4.54 -19.63
CA ILE A 19 10.35 -5.47 -18.49
C ILE A 19 9.75 -6.80 -18.92
N THR A 20 10.16 -7.89 -18.24
CA THR A 20 9.48 -9.18 -18.32
C THR A 20 8.04 -9.05 -17.82
N GLU A 21 7.21 -10.04 -18.16
CA GLU A 21 5.87 -10.15 -17.60
C GLU A 21 5.91 -10.08 -16.06
N SER A 22 5.02 -9.26 -15.51
CA SER A 22 4.89 -9.01 -14.08
C SER A 22 3.41 -8.93 -13.77
N ASN A 23 3.00 -9.54 -12.68
CA ASN A 23 1.63 -9.65 -12.22
C ASN A 23 1.44 -8.97 -10.87
N LEU A 24 0.24 -8.46 -10.66
CA LEU A 24 -0.31 -8.08 -9.36
C LEU A 24 -1.21 -9.21 -8.88
N MET A 25 -0.78 -9.92 -7.84
CA MET A 25 -1.48 -11.07 -7.28
C MET A 25 -2.32 -10.63 -6.09
N PHE A 26 -3.46 -11.28 -5.87
CA PHE A 26 -4.40 -10.96 -4.80
C PHE A 26 -4.70 -12.19 -3.97
N ARG A 27 -4.83 -11.97 -2.67
CA ARG A 27 -5.40 -12.92 -1.72
C ARG A 27 -6.35 -12.22 -0.76
N GLU A 28 -7.28 -12.98 -0.21
CA GLU A 28 -8.23 -12.51 0.79
C GLU A 28 -8.33 -13.50 1.94
N THR A 29 -8.78 -13.00 3.08
CA THR A 29 -9.05 -13.82 4.26
C THR A 29 -10.40 -14.50 4.10
N VAL A 30 -10.45 -15.81 4.34
CA VAL A 30 -11.70 -16.55 4.38
C VAL A 30 -12.31 -16.40 5.78
N SER A 31 -13.63 -16.23 5.86
CA SER A 31 -14.35 -16.16 7.13
C SER A 31 -14.13 -17.44 7.93
N GLU A 32 -14.08 -17.37 9.26
CA GLU A 32 -14.07 -18.55 10.15
C GLU A 32 -15.43 -19.29 10.13
N ASP A 33 -16.52 -18.62 9.75
CA ASP A 33 -17.89 -19.17 9.72
C ASP A 33 -18.18 -19.98 8.44
N ILE A 34 -17.22 -20.75 7.96
CA ILE A 34 -17.41 -21.58 6.77
C ILE A 34 -18.30 -22.77 7.15
N SER A 35 -19.38 -22.99 6.41
CA SER A 35 -20.12 -24.24 6.49
C SER A 35 -19.42 -25.31 5.64
N TYR A 36 -18.88 -26.33 6.30
CA TYR A 36 -18.30 -27.52 5.67
C TYR A 36 -18.64 -28.78 6.46
N GLU A 37 -18.60 -29.94 5.82
CA GLU A 37 -18.73 -31.23 6.52
C GLU A 37 -17.42 -31.53 7.26
N GLN A 38 -17.51 -31.95 8.53
CA GLN A 38 -16.34 -32.27 9.34
C GLN A 38 -15.42 -33.25 8.58
N ASN A 39 -14.12 -32.94 8.51
CA ASN A 39 -13.11 -33.67 7.72
C ASN A 39 -13.24 -33.62 6.18
N ASP A 40 -14.12 -32.81 5.59
CA ASP A 40 -14.17 -32.60 4.12
C ASP A 40 -13.04 -31.69 3.62
N ARG A 41 -11.81 -32.16 3.81
CA ARG A 41 -10.56 -31.52 3.35
C ARG A 41 -10.59 -31.25 1.85
N ARG A 42 -11.18 -32.17 1.09
CA ARG A 42 -11.26 -32.06 -0.37
C ARG A 42 -12.22 -30.94 -0.78
N GLY A 43 -13.40 -30.86 -0.16
CA GLY A 43 -14.36 -29.79 -0.42
C GLY A 43 -13.81 -28.42 -0.04
N VAL A 44 -13.20 -28.30 1.14
CA VAL A 44 -12.56 -27.06 1.60
C VAL A 44 -11.44 -26.62 0.65
N GLY A 45 -10.56 -27.55 0.23
CA GLY A 45 -9.50 -27.25 -0.73
C GLY A 45 -10.03 -26.84 -2.10
N LEU A 46 -11.08 -27.48 -2.61
CA LEU A 46 -11.65 -27.12 -3.92
C LEU A 46 -12.43 -25.80 -3.89
N ALA A 47 -13.14 -25.49 -2.80
CA ALA A 47 -13.96 -24.30 -2.68
C ALA A 47 -13.13 -23.06 -2.33
N TYR A 48 -12.19 -23.20 -1.40
CA TYR A 48 -11.46 -22.08 -0.80
C TYR A 48 -9.96 -22.09 -1.11
N GLY A 49 -9.43 -23.13 -1.77
CA GLY A 49 -7.99 -23.25 -2.03
C GLY A 49 -7.13 -23.48 -0.78
N ILE A 50 -7.77 -23.88 0.33
CA ILE A 50 -7.15 -24.14 1.63
C ILE A 50 -6.82 -25.63 1.71
N TYR A 51 -5.54 -25.98 1.69
CA TYR A 51 -5.05 -27.35 1.75
C TYR A 51 -4.18 -27.53 3.00
N GLU A 52 -4.48 -28.53 3.83
CA GLU A 52 -3.59 -28.96 4.93
C GLU A 52 -2.29 -29.49 4.37
N ASP A 53 -1.16 -29.05 4.93
CA ASP A 53 0.12 -29.74 4.76
C ASP A 53 0.17 -30.93 5.73
N ALA A 54 0.71 -32.06 5.29
CA ALA A 54 0.68 -33.33 6.04
C ALA A 54 1.36 -33.30 7.43
N ASP A 55 2.10 -32.23 7.74
CA ASP A 55 2.84 -32.05 8.99
C ASP A 55 2.28 -30.92 9.87
N ASP A 56 1.21 -30.23 9.45
CA ASP A 56 0.62 -29.09 10.16
C ASP A 56 -0.91 -29.18 10.22
N ASP A 57 -1.46 -29.25 11.44
CA ASP A 57 -2.92 -29.25 11.67
C ASP A 57 -3.53 -27.85 11.52
N GLU A 58 -2.68 -26.81 11.37
CA GLU A 58 -3.07 -25.42 11.22
C GLU A 58 -2.95 -24.99 9.74
N VAL A 59 -4.05 -24.52 9.15
CA VAL A 59 -4.02 -23.96 7.79
C VAL A 59 -4.42 -22.49 7.83
N PRO A 60 -3.69 -21.59 7.16
CA PRO A 60 -4.10 -20.19 7.09
C PRO A 60 -5.42 -20.07 6.33
N LEU A 61 -6.39 -19.33 6.89
CA LEU A 61 -7.64 -18.95 6.20
C LEU A 61 -7.38 -17.86 5.15
N SER A 62 -6.51 -18.16 4.19
CA SER A 62 -6.10 -17.25 3.14
C SER A 62 -6.33 -17.90 1.78
N GLN A 63 -7.20 -17.31 0.98
CA GLN A 63 -7.50 -17.77 -0.37
C GLN A 63 -6.83 -16.88 -1.41
N GLY A 64 -6.11 -17.48 -2.35
CA GLY A 64 -5.65 -16.79 -3.56
C GLY A 64 -6.83 -16.50 -4.49
N VAL A 65 -7.10 -15.21 -4.76
CA VAL A 65 -8.24 -14.79 -5.60
C VAL A 65 -7.83 -14.66 -7.08
N GLY A 66 -6.52 -14.61 -7.35
CA GLY A 66 -5.97 -14.62 -8.70
C GLY A 66 -4.95 -13.50 -8.91
N HIS A 67 -4.72 -13.15 -10.17
CA HIS A 67 -3.74 -12.14 -10.53
C HIS A 67 -4.13 -11.37 -11.79
N ILE A 68 -3.56 -10.18 -11.93
CA ILE A 68 -3.72 -9.32 -13.10
C ILE A 68 -2.34 -9.00 -13.66
N ASN A 69 -2.14 -9.25 -14.94
CA ASN A 69 -0.87 -8.95 -15.60
C ASN A 69 -0.72 -7.42 -15.73
N ILE A 70 0.48 -6.93 -15.48
CA ILE A 70 0.81 -5.52 -15.60
C ILE A 70 1.00 -5.22 -17.09
N GLN A 71 0.30 -4.20 -17.57
CA GLN A 71 0.40 -3.75 -18.96
C GLN A 71 0.46 -2.23 -19.01
N ASN A 72 1.18 -1.71 -20.01
CA ASN A 72 1.23 -0.28 -20.26
C ASN A 72 -0.18 0.27 -20.53
N GLY A 73 -0.52 1.40 -19.91
CA GLY A 73 -1.83 2.02 -19.99
C GLY A 73 -2.94 1.33 -19.19
N ARG A 74 -2.64 0.29 -18.39
CA ARG A 74 -3.65 -0.42 -17.60
C ARG A 74 -4.00 0.35 -16.32
N CYS A 75 -5.30 0.50 -16.06
CA CYS A 75 -5.82 0.99 -14.78
C CYS A 75 -6.52 -0.17 -14.05
N ILE A 76 -6.21 -0.34 -12.76
CA ILE A 76 -6.78 -1.38 -11.90
C ILE A 76 -7.32 -0.69 -10.66
N VAL A 77 -8.54 -1.04 -10.25
CA VAL A 77 -9.13 -0.59 -8.98
C VAL A 77 -9.60 -1.82 -8.22
N PHE A 78 -9.23 -1.92 -6.95
CA PHE A 78 -9.58 -3.05 -6.11
C PHE A 78 -9.85 -2.60 -4.67
N PRO A 79 -10.76 -3.27 -3.95
CA PRO A 79 -11.05 -2.96 -2.56
C PRO A 79 -9.85 -3.29 -1.67
N ASN A 80 -9.67 -2.52 -0.60
CA ASN A 80 -8.56 -2.66 0.34
C ASN A 80 -8.69 -3.86 1.29
N ILE A 81 -9.72 -4.70 1.08
CA ILE A 81 -9.88 -6.02 1.72
C ILE A 81 -8.94 -7.07 1.11
N TYR A 82 -8.48 -6.85 -0.13
CA TYR A 82 -7.52 -7.73 -0.78
C TYR A 82 -6.10 -7.36 -0.37
N GLN A 83 -5.36 -8.33 0.16
CA GLN A 83 -3.92 -8.21 0.22
C GLN A 83 -3.36 -8.47 -1.18
N HIS A 84 -2.44 -7.61 -1.61
CA HIS A 84 -1.83 -7.73 -2.93
C HIS A 84 -0.32 -7.88 -2.85
N GLN A 85 0.23 -8.65 -3.78
CA GLN A 85 1.66 -8.83 -3.96
C GLN A 85 2.04 -8.43 -5.39
N VAL A 86 3.06 -7.59 -5.52
CA VAL A 86 3.65 -7.29 -6.81
C VAL A 86 4.75 -8.31 -7.09
N SER A 87 4.58 -9.12 -8.12
CA SER A 87 5.62 -10.06 -8.55
C SER A 87 6.90 -9.34 -8.98
N GLY A 88 8.03 -10.02 -8.79
CA GLY A 88 9.32 -9.57 -9.29
C GLY A 88 9.34 -9.53 -10.82
N PHE A 89 10.15 -8.63 -11.38
CA PHE A 89 10.38 -8.53 -12.83
C PHE A 89 11.86 -8.26 -13.10
N LYS A 90 12.27 -8.51 -14.33
CA LYS A 90 13.61 -8.21 -14.85
C LYS A 90 13.49 -7.39 -16.13
N LEU A 91 14.61 -6.90 -16.64
CA LEU A 91 14.64 -6.33 -17.98
C LEU A 91 14.36 -7.42 -19.02
N ALA A 92 13.51 -7.14 -20.01
CA ALA A 92 13.26 -8.07 -21.11
C ALA A 92 14.49 -8.17 -22.04
N ASP A 93 15.09 -7.02 -22.34
CA ASP A 93 16.38 -6.86 -22.99
C ASP A 93 17.36 -6.23 -22.00
N ALA A 94 18.30 -7.05 -21.50
CA ALA A 94 19.29 -6.63 -20.51
C ALA A 94 20.30 -5.59 -21.04
N THR A 95 20.35 -5.36 -22.35
CA THR A 95 21.24 -4.35 -22.96
C THR A 95 20.64 -2.95 -22.97
N LYS A 96 19.34 -2.82 -22.66
CA LYS A 96 18.59 -1.56 -22.68
C LYS A 96 18.04 -1.21 -21.30
N PRO A 97 17.85 0.08 -20.99
CA PRO A 97 17.10 0.47 -19.80
C PRO A 97 15.64 -0.01 -19.89
N GLY A 98 14.98 -0.15 -18.75
CA GLY A 98 13.57 -0.48 -18.66
C GLY A 98 12.97 0.04 -17.36
N HIS A 99 11.66 0.23 -17.34
CA HIS A 99 10.98 0.83 -16.19
C HIS A 99 9.52 0.39 -16.08
N ARG A 100 8.99 0.58 -14.88
CA ARG A 100 7.57 0.48 -14.55
C ARG A 100 7.19 1.69 -13.73
N LYS A 101 6.46 2.63 -14.33
CA LYS A 101 5.96 3.83 -13.66
C LYS A 101 4.47 3.71 -13.41
N ILE A 102 4.08 4.11 -12.19
CA ILE A 102 2.70 4.00 -11.72
C ILE A 102 2.24 5.30 -11.10
N LEU A 103 0.92 5.52 -11.14
CA LEU A 103 0.21 6.42 -10.26
C LEU A 103 -0.69 5.58 -9.36
N ALA A 104 -0.60 5.80 -8.04
CA ALA A 104 -1.43 5.12 -7.06
C ALA A 104 -2.38 6.11 -6.40
N PHE A 105 -3.65 5.73 -6.32
CA PHE A 105 -4.74 6.47 -5.68
C PHE A 105 -5.26 5.64 -4.52
N PHE A 106 -5.39 6.27 -3.35
CA PHE A 106 -5.99 5.66 -2.18
C PHE A 106 -7.34 6.32 -1.92
N PHE A 107 -8.40 5.52 -1.97
CA PHE A 107 -9.77 5.99 -1.73
C PHE A 107 -10.08 5.80 -0.26
N VAL A 108 -10.38 6.91 0.42
CA VAL A 108 -10.74 6.93 1.84
C VAL A 108 -12.26 6.85 1.99
N ASP A 109 -12.72 6.16 3.03
CA ASP A 109 -14.13 6.07 3.41
C ASP A 109 -14.77 7.47 3.53
N PRO A 110 -15.74 7.82 2.65
CA PRO A 110 -16.39 9.12 2.71
C PRO A 110 -17.29 9.29 3.93
N ALA A 111 -17.72 8.22 4.60
CA ALA A 111 -18.51 8.30 5.83
C ALA A 111 -17.71 8.84 7.02
N THR A 112 -16.37 8.80 6.92
CA THR A 112 -15.47 9.25 7.98
C THR A 112 -14.63 10.44 7.48
N ARG A 113 -14.90 11.64 7.99
CA ARG A 113 -14.06 12.81 7.64
C ARG A 113 -12.70 12.70 8.31
N ILE A 114 -11.64 12.72 7.49
CA ILE A 114 -10.24 12.81 7.94
C ILE A 114 -9.65 14.17 7.59
N PRO A 115 -8.59 14.63 8.29
CA PRO A 115 -7.84 15.80 7.85
C PRO A 115 -7.35 15.64 6.41
N SER A 116 -7.59 16.65 5.58
CA SER A 116 -7.19 16.69 4.17
C SER A 116 -6.45 17.99 3.86
N THR A 117 -6.01 18.13 2.62
CA THR A 117 -5.39 19.37 2.10
C THR A 117 -6.33 20.58 2.12
N GLU A 118 -7.62 20.40 2.43
CA GLU A 118 -8.55 21.50 2.71
C GLU A 118 -8.12 22.30 3.96
N ILE A 119 -7.60 21.61 4.98
CA ILE A 119 -7.24 22.21 6.28
C ILE A 119 -5.78 22.01 6.67
N VAL A 120 -5.09 21.07 6.03
CA VAL A 120 -3.67 20.79 6.25
C VAL A 120 -2.84 21.53 5.19
N PRO A 121 -1.98 22.49 5.58
CA PRO A 121 -1.15 23.23 4.64
C PRO A 121 -0.05 22.33 4.03
N PRO A 122 0.66 22.79 2.98
CA PRO A 122 1.80 22.08 2.43
C PRO A 122 2.80 21.66 3.52
N GLN A 123 3.13 20.37 3.56
CA GLN A 123 4.04 19.82 4.58
C GLN A 123 5.50 19.74 4.11
N GLN A 124 5.77 20.06 2.85
CA GLN A 124 7.14 20.22 2.37
C GLN A 124 7.62 21.64 2.67
N LYS A 125 8.74 21.74 3.37
CA LYS A 125 9.29 23.03 3.81
C LYS A 125 9.41 24.06 2.69
N ASP A 126 9.91 23.67 1.53
CA ASP A 126 10.11 24.58 0.39
C ASP A 126 8.77 25.12 -0.15
N TRP A 127 7.77 24.25 -0.31
CA TRP A 127 6.45 24.65 -0.81
C TRP A 127 5.70 25.55 0.18
N TRP A 128 5.85 25.26 1.47
CA TRP A 128 5.29 26.11 2.51
C TRP A 128 5.99 27.46 2.59
N ALA A 129 7.32 27.47 2.45
CA ALA A 129 8.12 28.69 2.46
C ALA A 129 7.69 29.62 1.33
N ASP A 130 7.51 29.10 0.11
CA ASP A 130 7.04 29.88 -1.03
C ASP A 130 5.68 30.53 -0.75
N GLY A 131 4.74 29.79 -0.15
CA GLY A 131 3.43 30.33 0.22
C GLY A 131 3.49 31.35 1.36
N ALA A 132 4.23 31.04 2.44
CA ALA A 132 4.33 31.86 3.63
C ALA A 132 5.09 33.17 3.38
N LEU A 133 6.17 33.12 2.60
CA LEU A 133 7.02 34.29 2.28
C LEU A 133 6.45 35.17 1.17
N SER A 134 5.42 34.69 0.46
CA SER A 134 4.72 35.42 -0.60
C SER A 134 3.36 35.96 -0.14
N THR A 135 3.11 36.01 1.16
CA THR A 135 1.86 36.51 1.72
C THR A 135 2.08 37.52 2.85
N GLY A 136 1.22 38.54 2.89
CA GLY A 136 1.13 39.48 4.00
C GLY A 136 2.40 40.31 4.23
N PRO A 137 2.72 40.68 5.49
CA PRO A 137 3.87 41.54 5.81
C PRO A 137 5.22 40.96 5.41
N LEU A 138 5.31 39.63 5.22
CA LEU A 138 6.55 38.95 4.87
C LEU A 138 6.94 39.17 3.40
N GLU A 139 5.97 39.43 2.52
CA GLU A 139 6.19 39.57 1.08
C GLU A 139 7.25 40.63 0.74
N ASN A 140 7.22 41.77 1.44
CA ASN A 140 8.08 42.92 1.20
C ASN A 140 9.42 42.88 1.96
N LEU A 141 9.72 41.81 2.69
CA LEU A 141 10.99 41.70 3.42
C LEU A 141 12.16 41.42 2.46
N PRO A 142 13.37 41.96 2.74
CA PRO A 142 14.57 41.58 2.02
C PRO A 142 14.84 40.07 2.10
N LEU A 143 15.38 39.49 1.02
CA LEU A 143 15.70 38.06 0.94
C LEU A 143 16.52 37.55 2.12
N LEU A 144 17.51 38.32 2.58
CA LEU A 144 18.36 37.97 3.72
C LEU A 144 17.54 37.73 5.01
N ILE A 145 16.48 38.53 5.23
CA ILE A 145 15.61 38.40 6.39
C ILE A 145 14.69 37.19 6.23
N LYS A 146 14.15 36.97 5.02
CA LYS A 146 13.36 35.78 4.70
C LYS A 146 14.14 34.50 4.95
N ASP A 147 15.39 34.43 4.49
CA ASP A 147 16.29 33.30 4.71
C ASP A 147 16.61 33.09 6.19
N GLY A 148 16.81 34.19 6.93
CA GLY A 148 17.02 34.17 8.38
C GLY A 148 15.84 33.57 9.13
N ILE A 149 14.61 33.96 8.77
CA ILE A 149 13.38 33.40 9.34
C ILE A 149 13.29 31.91 9.02
N MET A 150 13.46 31.51 7.75
CA MET A 150 13.34 30.10 7.34
C MET A 150 14.32 29.15 8.01
N LYS A 151 15.50 29.65 8.40
CA LYS A 151 16.48 28.89 9.19
C LYS A 151 16.06 28.65 10.64
N GLN A 152 15.15 29.47 11.18
CA GLN A 152 14.62 29.31 12.53
C GLN A 152 13.27 28.58 12.59
N VAL A 153 12.60 28.37 11.45
CA VAL A 153 11.34 27.63 11.43
C VAL A 153 11.61 26.12 11.41
N ASP A 154 11.22 25.45 12.49
CA ASP A 154 11.33 24.00 12.69
C ASP A 154 10.17 23.20 12.04
N PHE A 155 9.30 23.89 11.31
CA PHE A 155 8.18 23.34 10.55
C PHE A 155 8.05 24.08 9.20
N PRO A 156 7.61 23.44 8.11
CA PRO A 156 7.35 22.02 7.95
C PRO A 156 8.62 21.17 7.83
N MET A 157 8.40 19.86 7.74
CA MET A 157 9.41 18.84 7.55
C MET A 157 10.23 19.08 6.27
N SER A 158 11.53 18.84 6.37
CA SER A 158 12.45 18.85 5.23
C SER A 158 12.24 17.63 4.32
N LEU A 159 12.72 17.74 3.08
CA LEU A 159 12.66 16.61 2.12
C LEU A 159 13.45 15.39 2.61
N GLU A 160 14.54 15.61 3.34
CA GLU A 160 15.38 14.54 3.89
C GLU A 160 14.64 13.77 4.99
N GLU A 161 14.02 14.48 5.92
CA GLU A 161 13.17 13.89 6.96
C GLU A 161 11.98 13.14 6.35
N ALA A 162 11.32 13.72 5.34
CA ALA A 162 10.21 13.07 4.65
C ALA A 162 10.64 11.76 3.96
N LYS A 163 11.85 11.74 3.36
CA LYS A 163 12.42 10.51 2.79
C LYS A 163 12.72 9.47 3.86
N LYS A 164 13.21 9.87 5.04
CA LYS A 164 13.47 8.98 6.16
C LYS A 164 12.18 8.33 6.67
N ILE A 165 11.15 9.14 6.96
CA ILE A 165 9.84 8.64 7.40
C ILE A 165 9.21 7.73 6.34
N ARG A 166 9.35 8.06 5.05
CA ARG A 166 8.89 7.17 3.98
C ARG A 166 9.54 5.79 4.06
N LEU A 167 10.85 5.71 4.36
CA LEU A 167 11.54 4.44 4.50
C LEU A 167 11.07 3.66 5.74
N GLU A 168 10.83 4.35 6.86
CA GLU A 168 10.26 3.76 8.07
C GLU A 168 8.86 3.19 7.80
N LEU A 169 8.00 3.95 7.12
CA LEU A 169 6.66 3.52 6.73
C LEU A 169 6.69 2.37 5.71
N MET A 170 7.64 2.37 4.77
CA MET A 170 7.85 1.23 3.86
C MET A 170 8.31 -0.03 4.61
N ALA A 171 9.13 0.12 5.65
CA ALA A 171 9.57 -0.99 6.49
C ALA A 171 8.41 -1.56 7.32
N GLU A 172 7.61 -0.69 7.96
CA GLU A 172 6.40 -1.08 8.71
C GLU A 172 5.38 -1.83 7.84
N ARG A 173 5.23 -1.41 6.58
CA ARG A 173 4.31 -2.03 5.60
C ARG A 173 4.91 -3.22 4.86
N SER A 174 6.21 -3.47 5.01
CA SER A 174 6.84 -4.66 4.46
C SER A 174 6.48 -5.89 5.28
N VAL A 175 6.60 -7.08 4.68
CA VAL A 175 6.20 -8.41 5.22
C VAL A 175 6.70 -8.69 6.64
N SER A 176 7.66 -7.92 7.14
CA SER A 176 8.20 -7.98 8.49
C SER A 176 7.22 -7.66 9.63
N ASN A 177 6.00 -7.18 9.36
CA ASN A 177 4.91 -7.14 10.34
C ASN A 177 4.12 -8.46 10.29
N SER A 178 4.78 -9.56 10.69
CA SER A 178 4.19 -10.90 10.74
C SER A 178 2.86 -10.90 11.51
N GLU A 179 2.78 -10.15 12.61
CA GLU A 179 1.57 -10.03 13.43
C GLU A 179 0.35 -9.50 12.65
N VAL A 180 0.50 -8.49 11.78
CA VAL A 180 -0.62 -7.95 11.00
C VAL A 180 -1.01 -8.90 9.86
N SER A 181 -0.01 -9.54 9.24
CA SER A 181 -0.29 -10.52 8.18
C SER A 181 -0.92 -11.80 8.74
N GLU A 182 -0.50 -12.26 9.92
CA GLU A 182 -1.06 -13.41 10.62
C GLU A 182 -2.47 -13.09 11.13
N THR A 183 -2.66 -12.00 11.88
CA THR A 183 -3.96 -11.70 12.47
C THR A 183 -5.04 -11.31 11.47
N LEU A 184 -4.72 -10.58 10.39
CA LEU A 184 -5.73 -10.12 9.43
C LEU A 184 -5.85 -11.00 8.19
N PHE A 185 -4.75 -11.60 7.73
CA PHE A 185 -4.68 -12.24 6.40
C PHE A 185 -4.32 -13.73 6.41
N ASN A 186 -3.89 -14.27 7.56
CA ASN A 186 -3.54 -15.68 7.77
C ASN A 186 -3.97 -16.13 9.19
N PRO A 187 -5.23 -15.94 9.63
CA PRO A 187 -5.61 -16.43 10.95
C PRO A 187 -5.55 -17.97 10.97
N PRO A 188 -5.12 -18.57 12.09
CA PRO A 188 -5.00 -20.01 12.23
C PRO A 188 -6.38 -20.68 12.20
N PHE A 189 -6.49 -21.83 11.55
CA PHE A 189 -7.73 -22.60 11.49
C PHE A 189 -7.47 -24.09 11.57
N TYR A 190 -8.24 -24.76 12.44
CA TYR A 190 -8.12 -26.18 12.73
C TYR A 190 -9.36 -26.91 12.20
N LEU A 191 -9.17 -27.74 11.18
CA LEU A 191 -10.23 -28.51 10.53
C LEU A 191 -10.81 -29.64 11.42
N CYS A 192 -10.19 -29.90 12.58
CA CYS A 192 -10.54 -30.96 13.53
C CYS A 192 -11.42 -30.51 14.72
N GLU A 193 -11.72 -29.21 14.88
CA GLU A 193 -12.39 -28.66 16.07
C GLU A 193 -13.87 -28.26 15.90
N HIS A 194 -14.58 -28.84 14.94
CA HIS A 194 -16.06 -28.77 14.85
C HIS A 194 -16.73 -30.09 15.19
#